data_AF-A0A2E8GRN1-F1
#
_entry.id   AF-A0A2E8GRN1-F1
#
_cell.length_a   1.000
_cell.length_b   1.000
_cell.length_c   1.000
_cell.angle_alpha   90.00
_cell.angle_beta   90.00
_cell.angle_gamma   90.00
#
_symmetry.space_group_name_H-M   'P 1'
#
loop_
_entity.id
_entity.type
_entity.pdbx_description
1 polymer ?
#
loop_
_entity_poly.entity_id
_entity_poly.type
_entity_poly.pdbx_seq_one_letter_code
_entity_poly.pdbx_strand_id
1 'polypeptide(L)' 'MLIADFQTPCSTCNGIGFVAGFQSCGSLIPNLRKACPDCNGECHQLTELGAQLWALYEPKIREVAQEFVQKQPPVRKLP' A
#
# COMPACT_ATOMS: atom_id res chain seq x y z
N MET A 1 -12.02 -3.30 -19.62
CA MET A 1 -10.92 -2.80 -18.79
C MET A 1 -10.65 -3.81 -17.70
N LEU A 2 -9.42 -4.30 -17.61
CA LEU A 2 -8.96 -5.20 -16.57
C LEU A 2 -8.37 -4.36 -15.42
N ILE A 3 -8.30 -4.92 -14.22
CA ILE A 3 -7.61 -4.27 -13.08
C ILE A 3 -6.15 -3.92 -13.45
N ALA A 4 -5.54 -4.72 -14.32
CA ALA A 4 -4.21 -4.47 -14.88
C ALA A 4 -4.09 -3.18 -15.69
N ASP A 5 -5.18 -2.57 -16.17
CA ASP A 5 -5.13 -1.28 -16.87
C ASP A 5 -4.84 -0.12 -15.90
N PHE A 6 -5.08 -0.32 -14.60
CA PHE A 6 -4.90 0.69 -13.55
C PHE A 6 -3.68 0.46 -12.67
N GLN A 7 -3.08 -0.73 -12.73
CA GLN A 7 -1.99 -1.14 -11.86
C GLN A 7 -0.94 -1.92 -12.64
N THR A 8 0.33 -1.61 -12.37
CA THR A 8 1.48 -2.36 -12.88
C THR A 8 2.29 -2.90 -11.70
N PRO A 9 2.99 -4.04 -11.85
CA PRO A 9 3.92 -4.50 -10.83
C PRO A 9 4.91 -3.39 -10.49
N CYS A 10 5.20 -3.20 -9.20
CA CYS A 10 6.19 -2.21 -8.79
C CYS A 10 7.55 -2.57 -9.40
N SER A 11 8.15 -1.65 -10.15
CA SER A 11 9.41 -1.87 -10.86
C SER A 11 10.59 -2.12 -9.92
N THR A 12 10.56 -1.53 -8.72
CA THR A 12 11.64 -1.64 -7.74
C THR A 12 11.69 -2.99 -7.04
N CYS A 13 10.53 -3.58 -6.74
CA CYS A 13 10.46 -4.90 -6.09
C CYS A 13 9.94 -6.01 -7.03
N ASN A 14 9.73 -5.72 -8.30
CA ASN A 14 9.18 -6.65 -9.30
C ASN A 14 7.91 -7.38 -8.82
N GLY A 15 7.01 -6.67 -8.14
CA GLY A 15 5.77 -7.28 -7.63
C GLY A 15 5.89 -8.04 -6.31
N ILE A 16 7.06 -8.05 -5.66
CA ILE A 16 7.30 -8.79 -4.42
C ILE A 16 6.79 -8.03 -3.18
N GLY A 17 6.73 -6.70 -3.24
CA GLY A 17 6.33 -5.83 -2.12
C GLY A 17 7.42 -5.60 -1.07
N PHE A 18 8.53 -6.33 -1.13
CA PHE A 18 9.62 -6.24 -0.15
C PHE A 18 10.98 -6.10 -0.83
N VAL A 19 11.90 -5.42 -0.15
CA VAL A 19 13.32 -5.36 -0.51
C VAL A 19 14.17 -5.86 0.67
N ALA A 20 15.37 -6.36 0.37
CA ALA A 20 16.33 -6.74 1.41
C ALA A 20 16.71 -5.50 2.24
N GLY A 21 16.49 -5.57 3.54
CA GLY A 21 16.76 -4.46 4.45
C GLY A 21 18.22 -4.42 4.88
N PHE A 22 18.87 -3.26 4.69
CA PHE A 22 20.15 -2.95 5.31
C PHE A 22 19.94 -2.29 6.69
N GLN A 23 20.79 -2.63 7.66
CA GLN A 23 20.98 -1.78 8.85
C GLN A 23 21.97 -0.66 8.51
N SER A 24 21.81 0.49 9.16
CA SER A 24 22.65 1.69 9.00
C SER A 24 24.15 1.45 9.25
N CYS A 25 24.53 0.31 9.85
CA CYS A 25 25.91 -0.09 10.14
C CYS A 25 26.40 -1.32 9.36
N GLY A 26 26.09 -1.41 8.05
CA GLY A 26 26.86 -2.22 7.09
C GLY A 26 26.63 -3.73 7.05
N SER A 27 25.79 -4.29 7.92
CA SER A 27 25.49 -5.73 7.92
C SER A 27 24.18 -6.04 7.17
N LEU A 28 24.27 -6.90 6.17
CA LEU A 28 23.12 -7.46 5.45
C LEU A 28 22.46 -8.54 6.31
N ILE A 29 21.19 -8.34 6.71
CA ILE A 29 20.45 -9.36 7.47
C ILE A 29 19.64 -10.19 6.46
N PRO A 30 19.91 -11.50 6.29
CA PRO A 30 19.32 -12.33 5.24
C PRO A 30 17.79 -12.41 5.24
N ASN A 31 17.13 -11.99 6.32
CA ASN A 31 15.68 -12.10 6.51
C ASN A 31 15.00 -10.78 6.90
N LEU A 32 15.70 -9.64 6.86
CA LEU A 32 15.07 -8.35 7.16
C LEU A 32 14.29 -7.89 5.92
N ARG A 33 13.05 -8.34 5.78
CA ARG A 33 12.15 -7.86 4.73
C ARG A 33 11.62 -6.50 5.13
N LYS A 34 12.10 -5.44 4.48
CA LYS A 34 11.51 -4.12 4.59
C LYS A 34 10.48 -3.97 3.48
N ALA A 35 9.35 -3.33 3.78
CA ALA A 35 8.40 -2.93 2.75
C ALA A 35 9.16 -2.14 1.68
N CYS A 36 8.89 -2.44 0.41
CA CYS A 36 9.49 -1.72 -0.70
C CYS A 36 9.11 -0.24 -0.55
N PRO A 37 10.07 0.69 -0.55
CA PRO A 37 9.79 2.11 -0.31
C PRO A 37 8.87 2.71 -1.40
N ASP A 38 8.91 2.18 -2.61
CA ASP A 38 8.24 2.76 -3.77
C ASP A 38 6.79 2.28 -3.97
N CYS A 39 6.42 1.14 -3.38
CA CYS A 39 5.03 0.67 -3.34
C CYS A 39 4.51 0.48 -1.91
N ASN A 40 5.30 0.80 -0.89
CA ASN A 40 4.99 0.63 0.52
C ASN A 40 4.43 -0.76 0.90
N GLY A 41 4.84 -1.82 0.19
CA GLY A 41 4.34 -3.18 0.43
C GLY A 41 3.14 -3.60 -0.41
N GLU A 42 2.56 -2.71 -1.22
CA GLU A 42 1.38 -2.99 -2.05
C GLU A 42 1.66 -3.87 -3.28
N CYS A 43 2.94 -4.14 -3.57
CA CYS A 43 3.41 -4.93 -4.73
C CYS A 43 3.14 -4.30 -6.11
N HIS A 44 2.34 -3.26 -6.20
CA HIS A 44 1.98 -2.61 -7.45
C HIS A 44 2.14 -1.09 -7.35
N GLN A 45 2.12 -0.45 -8.51
CA GLN A 45 2.03 1.00 -8.66
C GLN A 45 0.87 1.32 -9.60
N LEU A 46 0.21 2.45 -9.37
CA LEU A 46 -0.85 2.90 -10.26
C LEU A 46 -0.25 3.29 -11.61
N THR A 47 -0.93 2.91 -12.69
CA THR A 47 -0.69 3.53 -14.00
C THR A 47 -1.13 4.99 -13.96
N GLU A 48 -0.77 5.77 -14.98
CA GLU A 48 -1.25 7.16 -15.08
C GLU A 48 -2.78 7.24 -14.99
N LEU A 49 -3.48 6.38 -15.74
CA LEU A 49 -4.93 6.29 -15.68
C LEU A 49 -5.43 5.86 -14.29
N GLY A 50 -4.79 4.89 -13.66
CA GLY A 50 -5.11 4.46 -12.30
C GLY A 50 -4.95 5.58 -11.27
N ALA A 51 -3.89 6.39 -11.40
CA ALA A 51 -3.63 7.54 -10.53
C ALA A 51 -4.67 8.65 -10.72
N GLN A 52 -5.06 8.92 -11.97
CA GLN A 52 -6.12 9.89 -12.28
C GLN A 52 -7.47 9.45 -11.69
N LEU A 53 -7.84 8.17 -11.85
CA LEU A 53 -9.07 7.65 -11.25
C LEU A 53 -9.01 7.67 -9.72
N TRP A 54 -7.88 7.28 -9.12
CA TRP A 54 -7.72 7.34 -7.68
C TRP A 54 -7.91 8.76 -7.16
N ALA A 55 -7.31 9.76 -7.79
CA ALA A 55 -7.48 11.16 -7.39
C ALA A 55 -8.94 11.65 -7.46
N LEU A 56 -9.72 11.13 -8.41
CA LEU A 56 -11.16 11.46 -8.53
C LEU A 56 -12.00 10.82 -7.42
N TYR A 57 -11.70 9.56 -7.05
CA TYR A 57 -12.54 8.80 -6.12
C TYR A 57 -12.07 8.89 -4.65
N GLU A 58 -10.78 9.13 -4.40
CA GLU A 58 -10.18 9.15 -3.08
C GLU A 58 -10.96 10.02 -2.08
N PRO A 59 -11.40 11.26 -2.41
CA PRO A 59 -12.11 12.10 -1.47
C PRO A 59 -13.42 11.46 -1.00
N LYS A 60 -14.19 10.87 -1.92
CA LYS A 60 -15.47 10.25 -1.60
C LYS A 60 -15.30 8.94 -0.85
N ILE A 61 -14.30 8.14 -1.23
CA ILE A 61 -13.93 6.91 -0.51
C ILE A 61 -13.56 7.25 0.94
N ARG A 62 -12.77 8.32 1.14
CA ARG A 62 -12.33 8.77 2.47
C ARG A 62 -13.50 9.24 3.34
N GLU A 63 -14.42 10.02 2.77
CA GLU A 63 -15.65 10.44 3.46
C GLU A 63 -16.45 9.22 3.94
N VAL A 64 -16.70 8.27 3.04
CA VAL A 64 -17.44 7.04 3.36
C VAL A 64 -16.71 6.20 4.42
N ALA A 65 -15.39 6.03 4.29
CA ALA A 65 -14.59 5.30 5.26
C ALA A 65 -14.64 5.93 6.66
N GLN A 66 -14.62 7.27 6.76
CA GLN A 66 -14.75 7.98 8.03
C GLN A 66 -16.12 7.77 8.66
N GLU A 67 -17.20 7.82 7.87
CA GLU A 67 -18.54 7.50 8.37
C GLU A 67 -18.63 6.07 8.91
N PHE A 68 -18.01 5.11 8.22
CA PHE A 68 -17.95 3.72 8.68
C PHE A 68 -17.23 3.59 10.03
N VAL A 69 -16.08 4.28 10.19
CA VAL A 69 -15.32 4.26 11.46
C VAL A 69 -16.14 4.89 12.59
N GLN A 70 -16.83 6.00 12.34
CA GLN A 70 -17.64 6.68 13.37
C GLN A 70 -18.89 5.90 13.77
N LYS A 71 -19.47 5.11 12.85
CA LYS A 71 -20.65 4.27 13.10
C LYS A 71 -20.30 2.93 13.75
N GLN A 72 -19.02 2.56 13.85
CA GLN A 72 -18.61 1.34 14.56
C GLN A 72 -18.76 1.53 16.07
N PRO A 73 -19.40 0.58 16.78
CA PRO A 73 -19.46 0.61 18.23
C PRO A 73 -18.02 0.53 18.80
N PRO A 74 -17.75 1.17 19.94
CA PRO A 74 -16.41 1.14 20.53
C PRO A 74 -15.97 -0.32 20.73
N VAL A 75 -14.81 -0.66 20.17
CA VAL A 75 -14.17 -1.96 20.37
C VAL A 75 -13.96 -2.14 21.86
N ARG A 76 -14.78 -3.00 22.49
CA ARG A 76 -14.56 -3.40 23.88
C ARG A 76 -13.21 -4.09 23.93
N LYS A 77 -12.23 -3.43 24.54
CA LYS A 77 -10.99 -4.10 24.95
C LYS A 77 -11.41 -5.19 25.94
N LEU A 78 -11.21 -6.44 25.58
CA LEU A 78 -11.35 -7.54 26.53
C LEU A 78 -10.28 -7.38 27.63
N PRO A 79 -10.64 -7.63 28.90
CA PRO A 79 -9.73 -7.51 30.04
C PRO A 79 -8.58 -8.52 29.96
#